data_AF-A0A0M4GL83-F1
#
_entry.id   AF-A0A0M4GL83-F1
#
_cell.length_a   1.000
_cell.length_b   1.000
_cell.length_c   1.000
_cell.angle_alpha   90.00
_cell.angle_beta   90.00
_cell.angle_gamma   90.00
#
_symmetry.space_group_name_H-M   'P 1'
#
loop_
_entity.id
_entity.type
_entity.pdbx_description
1 polymer ?
#
loop_
_entity_poly.entity_id
_entity_poly.type
_entity_poly.pdbx_seq_one_letter_code
_entity_poly.pdbx_strand_id
1 'polypeptide(L)'
;MLGRWLDGADAGRAEDALLASYHLYDEDLLALVPAIARWVGVESAAAHVRRLLGMVPVRRLRPVLVPVLAARLREEPDPDGPLHRACTGLLERLGLEDEVRRLTDPDSHGTRTPPPETPGEPGDGGAGPADGAPGGGEPADGKAGSADDEGAIEQAVRRSAHFMRRAAAAAAPLAGDPDAVALIDEWLSTWSGEHDLDSLRAAYMLPDDDLLALVPAIVRWVDVDRVAPHPRRLLCMLPISRLRPVLVPAVFSWLREDLEFDDLSWWSYADLLDDIGLNDEVRRIADLALTHEDRLVRAMGKEIVEDFLQD
;
A
#
# COMPACT_ATOMS: atom_id res chain seq x y z
N MET A 1 -5.14 10.14 14.29
CA MET A 1 -5.63 9.26 15.39
C MET A 1 -5.04 7.86 15.29
N LEU A 2 -5.26 7.13 14.19
CA LEU A 2 -4.76 5.76 13.99
C LEU A 2 -3.25 5.61 14.23
N GLY A 3 -2.42 6.52 13.71
CA GLY A 3 -0.98 6.54 14.00
C GLY A 3 -0.66 6.57 15.49
N ARG A 4 -1.37 7.39 16.28
CA ARG A 4 -1.18 7.44 17.75
C ARG A 4 -1.56 6.13 18.45
N TRP A 5 -2.52 5.38 17.90
CA TRP A 5 -2.89 4.06 18.46
C TRP A 5 -1.83 3.01 18.13
N LEU A 6 -1.28 3.06 16.92
CA LEU A 6 -0.17 2.20 16.49
C LEU A 6 1.15 2.52 17.22
N ASP A 7 1.40 3.78 17.56
CA ASP A 7 2.58 4.21 18.32
C ASP A 7 2.47 3.93 19.83
N GLY A 8 1.25 3.67 20.31
CA GLY A 8 0.97 3.41 21.72
C GLY A 8 1.35 1.99 22.16
N ALA A 9 1.40 1.79 23.49
CA ALA A 9 1.68 0.48 24.09
C ALA A 9 0.43 -0.44 24.20
N ASP A 10 -0.74 0.03 23.80
CA ASP A 10 -1.99 -0.72 23.88
C ASP A 10 -2.17 -1.60 22.62
N ALA A 11 -1.86 -2.89 22.77
CA ALA A 11 -1.96 -3.86 21.69
C ALA A 11 -3.38 -4.00 21.11
N GLY A 12 -4.42 -3.82 21.93
CA GLY A 12 -5.81 -3.91 21.47
C GLY A 12 -6.17 -2.72 20.57
N ARG A 13 -5.74 -1.51 20.95
CA ARG A 13 -5.91 -0.32 20.10
C ARG A 13 -5.07 -0.39 18.82
N ALA A 14 -3.87 -0.93 18.89
CA ALA A 14 -3.06 -1.11 17.71
C ALA A 14 -3.69 -2.11 16.72
N GLU A 15 -4.21 -3.23 17.22
CA GLU A 15 -4.96 -4.19 16.40
C GLU A 15 -6.20 -3.54 15.76
N ASP A 16 -6.98 -2.79 16.55
CA ASP A 16 -8.12 -2.03 16.04
C ASP A 16 -7.70 -1.04 14.93
N ALA A 17 -6.57 -0.37 15.11
CA ALA A 17 -6.04 0.56 14.12
C ALA A 17 -5.60 -0.15 12.84
N LEU A 18 -4.94 -1.31 12.93
CA LEU A 18 -4.59 -2.12 11.76
C LEU A 18 -5.84 -2.56 11.01
N LEU A 19 -6.85 -3.08 11.70
CA LEU A 19 -8.10 -3.54 11.07
C LEU A 19 -8.88 -2.40 10.40
N ALA A 20 -8.97 -1.24 11.05
CA ALA A 20 -9.62 -0.08 10.47
C ALA A 20 -8.86 0.48 9.25
N SER A 21 -7.53 0.28 9.19
CA SER A 21 -6.68 0.82 8.11
C SER A 21 -6.97 0.20 6.74
N TYR A 22 -7.65 -0.96 6.66
CA TYR A 22 -8.09 -1.56 5.40
C TYR A 22 -9.08 -0.67 4.61
N HIS A 23 -9.74 0.26 5.29
CA HIS A 23 -10.72 1.17 4.68
C HIS A 23 -10.13 2.51 4.23
N LEU A 24 -8.85 2.76 4.48
CA LEU A 24 -8.20 4.01 4.11
C LEU A 24 -7.94 4.07 2.61
N TYR A 25 -7.86 5.28 2.06
CA TYR A 25 -7.31 5.52 0.72
C TYR A 25 -5.80 5.33 0.71
N ASP A 26 -5.21 5.18 -0.47
CA ASP A 26 -3.78 4.86 -0.61
C ASP A 26 -2.88 5.96 0.01
N GLU A 27 -3.26 7.22 -0.12
CA GLU A 27 -2.52 8.35 0.48
C GLU A 27 -2.53 8.31 2.02
N ASP A 28 -3.69 8.04 2.61
CA ASP A 28 -3.83 7.94 4.06
C ASP A 28 -3.11 6.69 4.61
N LEU A 29 -3.14 5.59 3.84
CA LEU A 29 -2.41 4.37 4.19
C LEU A 29 -0.90 4.56 4.08
N LEU A 30 -0.43 5.24 3.03
CA LEU A 30 0.98 5.62 2.85
C LEU A 30 1.46 6.48 4.02
N ALA A 31 0.66 7.44 4.48
CA ALA A 31 0.98 8.26 5.64
C ALA A 31 1.10 7.44 6.95
N LEU A 32 0.42 6.29 7.05
CA LEU A 32 0.50 5.39 8.20
C LEU A 32 1.64 4.36 8.12
N VAL A 33 2.31 4.21 6.99
CA VAL A 33 3.40 3.23 6.80
C VAL A 33 4.43 3.27 7.93
N PRO A 34 4.95 4.42 8.39
CA PRO A 34 5.93 4.45 9.48
C PRO A 34 5.39 3.83 10.78
N ALA A 35 4.13 4.10 11.13
CA ALA A 35 3.50 3.58 12.34
C ALA A 35 3.20 2.08 12.21
N ILE A 36 2.74 1.62 11.04
CA ILE A 36 2.51 0.20 10.74
C ILE A 36 3.82 -0.59 10.79
N ALA A 37 4.92 -0.03 10.25
CA ALA A 37 6.23 -0.68 10.20
C ALA A 37 6.83 -1.01 11.59
N ARG A 38 6.41 -0.29 12.64
CA ARG A 38 6.79 -0.59 14.04
C ARG A 38 6.30 -1.96 14.49
N TRP A 39 5.25 -2.48 13.87
CA TRP A 39 4.65 -3.78 14.19
C TRP A 39 5.25 -4.94 13.39
N VAL A 40 6.23 -4.69 12.51
CA VAL A 40 6.99 -5.77 11.86
C VAL A 40 7.70 -6.62 12.93
N GLY A 41 7.60 -7.94 12.80
CA GLY A 41 8.13 -8.90 13.79
C GLY A 41 7.19 -9.22 14.96
N VAL A 42 6.04 -8.53 15.08
CA VAL A 42 5.00 -8.90 16.04
C VAL A 42 4.10 -9.98 15.43
N GLU A 43 4.15 -11.20 15.96
CA GLU A 43 3.50 -12.37 15.38
C GLU A 43 1.98 -12.21 15.19
N SER A 44 1.29 -11.68 16.20
CA SER A 44 -0.17 -11.46 16.15
C SER A 44 -0.59 -10.43 15.11
N ALA A 45 0.29 -9.49 14.73
CA ALA A 45 0.02 -8.44 13.76
C ALA A 45 0.58 -8.76 12.36
N ALA A 46 1.41 -9.81 12.22
CA ALA A 46 2.23 -10.05 11.04
C ALA A 46 1.41 -10.14 9.75
N ALA A 47 0.24 -10.79 9.79
CA ALA A 47 -0.65 -10.89 8.63
C ALA A 47 -1.17 -9.52 8.19
N HIS A 48 -1.68 -8.71 9.12
CA HIS A 48 -2.22 -7.39 8.82
C HIS A 48 -1.14 -6.41 8.37
N VAL A 49 0.02 -6.42 9.02
CA VAL A 49 1.17 -5.59 8.63
C VAL A 49 1.60 -5.89 7.19
N ARG A 50 1.79 -7.17 6.84
CA ARG A 50 2.18 -7.56 5.48
C ARG A 50 1.14 -7.14 4.44
N ARG A 51 -0.15 -7.34 4.74
CA ARG A 51 -1.25 -6.98 3.83
C ARG A 51 -1.36 -5.48 3.62
N LEU A 52 -1.40 -4.70 4.70
CA LEU A 52 -1.55 -3.24 4.63
C LEU A 52 -0.36 -2.58 3.95
N LEU A 53 0.86 -3.01 4.25
CA LEU A 53 2.04 -2.49 3.55
C LEU A 53 2.03 -2.89 2.07
N GLY A 54 1.63 -4.13 1.74
CA GLY A 54 1.50 -4.58 0.36
C GLY A 54 0.35 -3.92 -0.42
N MET A 55 -0.67 -3.35 0.24
CA MET A 55 -1.72 -2.60 -0.46
C MET A 55 -1.21 -1.28 -1.07
N VAL A 56 -0.08 -0.76 -0.60
CA VAL A 56 0.52 0.48 -1.10
C VAL A 56 1.44 0.15 -2.27
N PRO A 57 1.32 0.83 -3.43
CA PRO A 57 2.23 0.65 -4.55
C PRO A 57 3.71 0.72 -4.15
N VAL A 58 4.52 -0.23 -4.62
CA VAL A 58 5.94 -0.37 -4.28
C VAL A 58 6.71 0.93 -4.56
N ARG A 59 6.45 1.59 -5.69
CA ARG A 59 7.07 2.87 -6.07
C ARG A 59 6.89 3.96 -5.00
N ARG A 60 5.74 3.98 -4.32
CA ARG A 60 5.42 4.95 -3.25
C ARG A 60 5.82 4.44 -1.87
N LEU A 61 5.71 3.14 -1.65
CA LEU A 61 6.02 2.49 -0.38
C LEU A 61 7.52 2.50 -0.09
N ARG A 62 8.35 2.11 -1.06
CA ARG A 62 9.80 1.97 -0.93
C ARG A 62 10.49 3.18 -0.26
N PRO A 63 10.30 4.43 -0.73
CA PRO A 63 10.99 5.59 -0.14
C PRO A 63 10.57 5.89 1.30
N VAL A 64 9.42 5.40 1.76
CA VAL A 64 8.93 5.60 3.13
C VAL A 64 9.30 4.42 4.03
N LEU A 65 9.06 3.19 3.57
CA LEU A 65 9.23 1.98 4.36
C LEU A 65 10.70 1.66 4.63
N VAL A 66 11.55 1.70 3.60
CA VAL A 66 12.95 1.26 3.70
C VAL A 66 13.73 2.07 4.74
N PRO A 67 13.67 3.42 4.77
CA PRO A 67 14.35 4.19 5.80
C PRO A 67 13.86 3.89 7.22
N VAL A 68 12.55 3.64 7.39
CA VAL A 68 11.96 3.31 8.69
C VAL A 68 12.46 1.95 9.18
N LEU A 69 12.47 0.93 8.32
CA LEU A 69 13.01 -0.38 8.68
C LEU A 69 14.51 -0.29 8.97
N ALA A 70 15.27 0.42 8.16
CA ALA A 70 16.71 0.62 8.38
C ALA A 70 16.99 1.29 9.73
N ALA A 71 16.25 2.35 10.09
CA ALA A 71 16.40 3.02 11.37
C ALA A 71 16.12 2.07 12.54
N ARG A 72 15.04 1.27 12.43
CA ARG A 72 14.65 0.31 13.46
C ARG A 72 15.67 -0.83 13.62
N LEU A 73 16.23 -1.33 12.52
CA LEU A 73 17.24 -2.39 12.54
C LEU A 73 18.57 -1.92 13.14
N ARG A 74 18.92 -0.63 13.04
CA ARG A 74 20.11 -0.07 13.73
C ARG A 74 19.99 -0.09 15.25
N GLU A 75 18.77 -0.10 15.78
CA GLU A 75 18.49 -0.20 17.21
C GLU A 75 18.44 -1.67 17.69
N GLU A 76 18.41 -2.64 16.75
CA GLU A 76 18.36 -4.07 17.05
C GLU A 76 19.77 -4.64 17.21
N PRO A 77 20.15 -5.13 18.40
CA PRO A 77 21.50 -5.65 18.66
C PRO A 77 21.81 -6.98 17.97
N ASP A 78 20.79 -7.80 17.65
CA ASP A 78 20.98 -9.12 17.04
C ASP A 78 20.74 -9.09 15.52
N PRO A 79 21.81 -9.17 14.68
CA PRO A 79 21.68 -9.18 13.23
C PRO A 79 20.96 -10.43 12.69
N ASP A 80 20.91 -11.52 13.46
CA ASP A 80 20.22 -12.77 13.09
C ASP A 80 18.87 -12.93 13.80
N GLY A 81 18.47 -11.88 14.53
CA GLY A 81 17.30 -11.86 15.41
C GLY A 81 15.96 -11.92 14.67
N PRO A 82 14.85 -12.17 15.40
CA PRO A 82 13.52 -12.27 14.81
C PRO A 82 13.08 -11.04 14.01
N LEU A 83 13.49 -9.84 14.43
CA LEU A 83 13.17 -8.60 13.73
C LEU A 83 13.88 -8.52 12.36
N HIS A 84 15.17 -8.83 12.28
CA HIS A 84 15.91 -8.88 11.02
C HIS A 84 15.24 -9.84 10.04
N ARG A 85 14.88 -11.05 10.48
CA ARG A 85 14.15 -12.03 9.64
C ARG A 85 12.79 -11.52 9.19
N ALA A 86 12.05 -10.84 10.06
CA ALA A 86 10.74 -10.30 9.73
C ALA A 86 10.83 -9.15 8.70
N CYS A 87 11.83 -8.26 8.83
CA CYS A 87 12.10 -7.20 7.87
C CYS A 87 12.54 -7.76 6.51
N THR A 88 13.49 -8.70 6.52
CA THR A 88 13.94 -9.38 5.30
C THR A 88 12.79 -10.07 4.58
N GLY A 89 12.02 -10.92 5.27
CA GLY A 89 10.89 -11.61 4.67
C GLY A 89 9.77 -10.67 4.18
N LEU A 90 9.61 -9.49 4.80
CA LEU A 90 8.68 -8.47 4.30
C LEU A 90 9.20 -7.84 3.00
N LEU A 91 10.47 -7.46 2.93
CA LEU A 91 11.05 -6.87 1.73
C LEU A 91 11.11 -7.85 0.56
N GLU A 92 11.44 -9.11 0.81
CA GLU A 92 11.36 -10.19 -0.19
C GLU A 92 9.92 -10.37 -0.71
N ARG A 93 8.92 -10.32 0.18
CA ARG A 93 7.50 -10.38 -0.22
C ARG A 93 7.15 -9.24 -1.18
N LEU A 94 7.68 -8.05 -0.94
CA LEU A 94 7.41 -6.83 -1.71
C LEU A 94 8.28 -6.69 -2.97
N GLY A 95 9.22 -7.61 -3.24
CA GLY A 95 10.14 -7.48 -4.38
C GLY A 95 11.25 -6.45 -4.22
N LEU A 96 11.66 -6.22 -2.97
CA LEU A 96 12.72 -5.27 -2.62
C LEU A 96 14.00 -6.02 -2.19
N GLU A 97 14.38 -7.06 -2.94
CA GLU A 97 15.54 -7.91 -2.62
C GLU A 97 16.87 -7.15 -2.71
N ASP A 98 16.94 -6.08 -3.51
CA ASP A 98 18.10 -5.20 -3.56
C ASP A 98 18.29 -4.45 -2.23
N GLU A 99 17.20 -4.06 -1.57
CA GLU A 99 17.24 -3.43 -0.25
C GLU A 99 17.59 -4.43 0.87
N VAL A 100 17.15 -5.68 0.75
CA VAL A 100 17.57 -6.75 1.68
C VAL A 100 19.09 -6.86 1.72
N ARG A 101 19.75 -6.85 0.56
CA ARG A 101 21.22 -6.89 0.47
C ARG A 101 21.87 -5.68 1.13
N ARG A 102 21.30 -4.48 0.93
CA ARG A 102 21.82 -3.23 1.54
C ARG A 102 21.62 -3.19 3.06
N LEU A 103 20.57 -3.82 3.58
CA LEU A 103 20.31 -3.90 5.02
C LEU A 103 21.17 -4.96 5.72
N THR A 104 21.61 -5.99 5.00
CA THR A 104 22.46 -7.06 5.53
C THR A 104 23.96 -6.78 5.38
N ASP A 105 24.34 -5.79 4.56
CA ASP A 105 25.72 -5.37 4.37
C ASP A 105 26.13 -4.30 5.42
N PRO A 106 26.99 -4.64 6.41
CA PRO A 106 27.39 -3.70 7.46
C PRO A 106 28.20 -2.51 6.93
N ASP A 107 28.82 -2.62 5.75
CA ASP A 107 29.63 -1.55 5.14
C ASP A 107 28.79 -0.57 4.29
N SER A 108 27.52 -0.89 4.01
CA SER A 108 26.58 -0.04 3.27
C SER A 108 26.09 1.18 4.06
N HIS A 109 26.26 1.18 5.39
CA HIS A 109 25.93 2.32 6.26
C HIS A 109 27.14 3.24 6.48
N GLY A 110 27.77 3.64 5.37
CA GLY A 110 28.87 4.58 5.34
C GLY A 110 28.45 6.02 5.68
N THR A 111 29.12 6.57 6.69
CA THR A 111 29.24 8.00 7.09
C THR A 111 28.11 8.59 7.92
N ARG A 112 28.34 8.63 9.24
CA ARG A 112 27.78 9.67 10.12
C ARG A 112 28.18 11.04 9.55
N THR A 113 27.24 11.79 9.00
CA THR A 113 27.40 13.24 8.92
C THR A 113 27.29 13.77 10.35
N PRO A 114 28.33 14.42 10.92
CA PRO A 114 28.17 15.10 12.20
C PRO A 114 27.14 16.23 12.04
N PRO A 115 26.32 16.51 13.05
CA PRO A 115 25.36 17.61 12.99
C PRO A 115 26.10 18.94 12.76
N PRO A 116 25.49 19.90 12.01
CA PRO A 116 26.10 21.18 11.79
C PRO A 116 26.26 21.93 13.13
N GLU A 117 27.46 22.48 13.35
CA GLU A 117 27.72 23.35 14.50
C GLU A 117 26.76 24.54 14.47
N THR A 118 26.06 24.77 15.58
CA THR A 118 25.17 25.91 15.78
C THR A 118 25.98 27.21 15.74
N PRO A 119 25.62 28.18 14.89
CA PRO A 119 26.19 29.52 14.97
C PRO A 119 25.78 30.19 16.29
N GLY A 120 26.78 30.72 17.00
CA GLY A 120 26.63 31.29 18.34
C GLY A 120 25.69 32.49 18.42
N GLU A 121 25.11 32.67 19.60
CA GLU A 121 24.32 33.84 20.00
C GLU A 121 25.15 35.13 19.92
N PRO A 122 24.49 36.24 19.53
CA PRO A 122 24.87 37.54 20.05
C PRO A 122 23.68 38.19 20.78
N GLY A 123 23.89 38.49 22.06
CA GLY A 123 23.90 39.88 22.56
C GLY A 123 22.57 40.62 22.69
N ASP A 124 22.17 40.74 23.95
CA ASP A 124 21.26 41.73 24.56
C ASP A 124 21.34 43.15 23.97
N GLY A 125 20.17 43.78 23.86
CA GLY A 125 19.99 45.17 23.43
C GLY A 125 18.53 45.61 23.56
N GLY A 126 18.11 45.96 24.77
CA GLY A 126 16.79 46.52 25.04
C GLY A 126 16.57 47.94 24.52
N ALA A 127 15.32 48.25 24.15
CA ALA A 127 14.75 49.61 24.15
C ALA A 127 13.22 49.53 24.17
N GLY A 128 12.58 50.30 25.06
CA GLY A 128 11.14 50.34 25.31
C GLY A 128 10.33 51.26 24.36
N PRO A 129 9.13 51.73 24.78
CA PRO A 129 7.86 51.40 24.12
C PRO A 129 7.22 52.55 23.32
N ALA A 130 6.21 52.24 22.49
CA ALA A 130 5.24 53.22 22.03
C ALA A 130 3.86 52.60 21.75
N ASP A 131 2.84 53.20 22.36
CA ASP A 131 1.39 52.98 22.25
C ASP A 131 0.81 53.30 20.87
N GLY A 132 -0.35 52.71 20.53
CA GLY A 132 -1.17 53.23 19.42
C GLY A 132 -2.38 52.44 18.88
N ALA A 133 -3.24 51.84 19.71
CA ALA A 133 -4.71 51.66 19.52
C ALA A 133 -5.26 50.97 18.21
N PRO A 134 -6.59 50.69 18.07
CA PRO A 134 -7.05 49.31 17.82
C PRO A 134 -7.72 49.11 16.45
N GLY A 135 -7.59 47.91 15.89
CA GLY A 135 -8.33 47.45 14.71
C GLY A 135 -9.04 46.15 15.02
N GLY A 136 -10.36 46.23 15.20
CA GLY A 136 -11.23 45.06 15.26
C GLY A 136 -11.30 44.39 13.89
N GLY A 137 -11.14 43.07 13.89
CA GLY A 137 -11.45 42.16 12.79
C GLY A 137 -11.86 40.83 13.40
N GLU A 138 -13.02 40.34 12.99
CA GLU A 138 -13.70 39.13 13.46
C GLU A 138 -12.77 37.92 13.62
N PRO A 139 -13.02 37.03 14.61
CA PRO A 139 -12.37 35.74 14.61
C PRO A 139 -12.87 34.99 13.37
N ALA A 140 -11.95 34.65 12.47
CA ALA A 140 -12.22 33.60 11.51
C ALA A 140 -12.54 32.33 12.32
N ASP A 141 -13.73 31.78 12.07
CA ASP A 141 -14.17 30.46 12.53
C ASP A 141 -13.20 29.39 12.01
N GLY A 142 -12.04 29.29 12.67
CA GLY A 142 -11.25 28.08 12.69
C GLY A 142 -12.08 27.07 13.43
N LYS A 143 -12.86 26.29 12.68
CA LYS A 143 -13.54 25.09 13.17
C LYS A 143 -12.47 24.08 13.60
N ALA A 144 -11.92 24.29 14.79
CA ALA A 144 -11.27 23.26 15.55
C ALA A 144 -12.33 22.17 15.77
N GLY A 145 -12.10 20.97 15.23
CA GLY A 145 -12.97 19.82 15.49
C GLY A 145 -13.17 19.68 16.99
N SER A 146 -14.42 19.67 17.44
CA SER A 146 -14.73 19.60 18.86
C SER A 146 -14.33 18.21 19.40
N ALA A 147 -14.09 18.11 20.71
CA ALA A 147 -13.78 16.82 21.36
C ALA A 147 -14.87 15.75 21.12
N ASP A 148 -16.10 16.18 20.80
CA ASP A 148 -17.22 15.30 20.43
C ASP A 148 -16.98 14.59 19.08
N ASP A 149 -16.33 15.25 18.13
CA ASP A 149 -15.96 14.67 16.83
C ASP A 149 -14.85 13.63 17.00
N GLU A 150 -13.86 13.88 17.87
CA GLU A 150 -12.78 12.92 18.14
C GLU A 150 -13.32 11.65 18.80
N GLY A 151 -14.23 11.79 19.78
CA GLY A 151 -14.90 10.65 20.40
C GLY A 151 -15.78 9.85 19.43
N ALA A 152 -16.44 10.51 18.48
CA ALA A 152 -17.25 9.85 17.45
C ALA A 152 -16.39 9.06 16.45
N ILE A 153 -15.26 9.62 16.02
CA ILE A 153 -14.30 8.96 15.13
C ILE A 153 -13.69 7.74 15.83
N GLU A 154 -13.26 7.88 17.09
CA GLU A 154 -12.73 6.76 17.88
C GLU A 154 -13.74 5.60 17.96
N GLN A 155 -15.01 5.91 18.22
CA GLN A 155 -16.06 4.88 18.24
C GLN A 155 -16.30 4.26 16.87
N ALA A 156 -16.20 5.03 15.77
CA ALA A 156 -16.32 4.50 14.42
C ALA A 156 -15.18 3.53 14.09
N VAL A 157 -13.94 3.87 14.46
CA VAL A 157 -12.76 3.00 14.30
C VAL A 157 -12.97 1.68 15.06
N ARG A 158 -13.37 1.73 16.33
CA ARG A 158 -13.63 0.52 17.13
C ARG A 158 -14.75 -0.35 16.54
N ARG A 159 -15.83 0.27 16.04
CA ARG A 159 -16.92 -0.46 15.37
C ARG A 159 -16.43 -1.12 14.08
N SER A 160 -15.67 -0.42 13.26
CA SER A 160 -15.08 -0.97 12.04
C SER A 160 -14.19 -2.17 12.35
N ALA A 161 -13.27 -2.04 13.31
CA ALA A 161 -12.42 -3.14 13.75
C ALA A 161 -13.23 -4.35 14.27
N HIS A 162 -14.30 -4.10 15.04
CA HIS A 162 -15.21 -5.15 15.48
C HIS A 162 -15.86 -5.90 14.30
N PHE A 163 -16.35 -5.18 13.28
CA PHE A 163 -16.92 -5.81 12.09
C PHE A 163 -15.89 -6.59 11.29
N MET A 164 -14.67 -6.07 11.15
CA MET A 164 -13.56 -6.77 10.47
C MET A 164 -13.21 -8.09 11.17
N ARG A 165 -13.14 -8.10 12.51
CA ARG A 165 -12.95 -9.36 13.27
C ARG A 165 -14.07 -10.36 13.05
N ARG A 166 -15.33 -9.90 13.03
CA ARG A 166 -16.48 -10.76 12.75
C ARG A 166 -16.45 -11.31 11.32
N ALA A 167 -16.07 -10.48 10.35
CA ALA A 167 -15.91 -10.89 8.96
C ALA A 167 -14.80 -11.93 8.81
N ALA A 168 -13.64 -11.70 9.40
CA ALA A 168 -12.53 -12.65 9.41
C ALA A 168 -12.94 -13.99 10.05
N ALA A 169 -13.66 -13.96 11.18
CA ALA A 169 -14.17 -15.17 11.83
C ALA A 169 -15.20 -15.92 10.96
N ALA A 170 -16.05 -15.20 10.23
CA ALA A 170 -17.02 -15.79 9.31
C ALA A 170 -16.38 -16.35 8.04
N ALA A 171 -15.26 -15.75 7.58
CA ALA A 171 -14.50 -16.19 6.42
C ALA A 171 -13.52 -17.33 6.75
N ALA A 172 -13.16 -17.54 8.02
CA ALA A 172 -12.20 -18.56 8.43
C ALA A 172 -12.50 -19.99 7.90
N PRO A 173 -13.77 -20.45 7.84
CA PRO A 173 -14.09 -21.77 7.25
C PRO A 173 -13.86 -21.86 5.74
N LEU A 174 -13.79 -20.73 5.03
CA LEU A 174 -13.57 -20.68 3.58
C LEU A 174 -12.09 -20.82 3.20
N ALA A 175 -11.18 -20.66 4.18
CA ALA A 175 -9.75 -20.70 3.94
C ALA A 175 -9.31 -22.11 3.49
N GLY A 176 -8.74 -22.20 2.29
CA GLY A 176 -8.33 -23.44 1.65
C GLY A 176 -9.48 -24.28 1.09
N ASP A 177 -10.71 -23.76 1.06
CA ASP A 177 -11.86 -24.43 0.45
C ASP A 177 -11.91 -24.14 -1.07
N PRO A 178 -11.64 -25.13 -1.94
CA PRO A 178 -11.68 -24.91 -3.38
C PRO A 178 -13.08 -24.53 -3.90
N ASP A 179 -14.15 -24.95 -3.22
CA ASP A 179 -15.51 -24.61 -3.63
C ASP A 179 -15.81 -23.12 -3.37
N ALA A 180 -15.23 -22.55 -2.30
CA ALA A 180 -15.33 -21.12 -2.03
C ALA A 180 -14.58 -20.28 -3.08
N VAL A 181 -13.38 -20.72 -3.47
CA VAL A 181 -12.60 -20.08 -4.54
C VAL A 181 -13.35 -20.16 -5.87
N ALA A 182 -13.88 -21.34 -6.22
CA ALA A 182 -14.64 -21.53 -7.46
C ALA A 182 -15.89 -20.64 -7.53
N LEU A 183 -16.60 -20.47 -6.41
CA LEU A 183 -17.76 -19.59 -6.35
C LEU A 183 -17.39 -18.11 -6.57
N ILE A 184 -16.31 -17.65 -5.95
CA ILE A 184 -15.83 -16.27 -6.13
C ILE A 184 -15.34 -16.06 -7.57
N ASP A 185 -14.63 -17.04 -8.14
CA ASP A 185 -14.18 -17.00 -9.53
C ASP A 185 -15.37 -16.93 -10.52
N GLU A 186 -16.42 -17.72 -10.28
CA GLU A 186 -17.65 -17.68 -11.07
C GLU A 186 -18.32 -16.30 -11.00
N TRP A 187 -18.45 -15.73 -9.80
CA TRP A 187 -19.04 -14.41 -9.61
C TRP A 187 -18.24 -13.30 -10.30
N LEU A 188 -16.91 -13.30 -10.14
CA LEU A 188 -16.02 -12.34 -10.81
C LEU A 188 -16.00 -12.52 -12.34
N SER A 189 -16.35 -13.70 -12.85
CA SER A 189 -16.37 -13.99 -14.28
C SER A 189 -17.68 -13.57 -14.97
N THR A 190 -18.78 -13.39 -14.23
CA THR A 190 -20.13 -13.25 -14.81
C THR A 190 -20.48 -11.82 -15.25
N TRP A 191 -19.65 -10.80 -14.94
CA TRP A 191 -19.86 -9.37 -15.28
C TRP A 191 -21.25 -8.81 -14.91
N SER A 192 -21.99 -9.49 -14.03
CA SER A 192 -23.39 -9.15 -13.73
C SER A 192 -23.51 -7.88 -12.88
N GLY A 193 -22.44 -7.44 -12.22
CA GLY A 193 -22.45 -6.26 -11.35
C GLY A 193 -23.06 -6.51 -9.97
N GLU A 194 -23.81 -7.60 -9.78
CA GLU A 194 -24.56 -7.85 -8.54
C GLU A 194 -23.65 -8.25 -7.38
N HIS A 195 -22.52 -8.90 -7.67
CA HIS A 195 -21.65 -9.48 -6.65
C HIS A 195 -20.18 -9.06 -6.76
N ASP A 196 -19.77 -8.30 -7.79
CA ASP A 196 -18.35 -8.04 -8.08
C ASP A 196 -17.65 -7.34 -6.90
N LEU A 197 -18.26 -6.26 -6.38
CA LEU A 197 -17.68 -5.47 -5.29
C LEU A 197 -17.61 -6.28 -3.99
N ASP A 198 -18.66 -7.05 -3.67
CA ASP A 198 -18.70 -7.87 -2.47
C ASP A 198 -17.73 -9.05 -2.56
N SER A 199 -17.56 -9.62 -3.75
CA SER A 199 -16.58 -10.67 -4.05
C SER A 199 -15.15 -10.17 -3.84
N LEU A 200 -14.82 -9.00 -4.40
CA LEU A 200 -13.51 -8.36 -4.21
C LEU A 200 -13.27 -8.01 -2.72
N ARG A 201 -14.29 -7.56 -2.01
CA ARG A 201 -14.19 -7.27 -0.57
C ARG A 201 -13.97 -8.54 0.26
N ALA A 202 -14.67 -9.63 -0.07
CA ALA A 202 -14.47 -10.93 0.56
C ALA A 202 -13.04 -11.47 0.33
N ALA A 203 -12.49 -11.25 -0.87
CA ALA A 203 -11.15 -11.69 -1.25
C ALA A 203 -10.04 -11.14 -0.33
N TYR A 204 -10.22 -9.96 0.31
CA TYR A 204 -9.25 -9.43 1.28
C TYR A 204 -9.02 -10.34 2.48
N MET A 205 -9.99 -11.21 2.80
CA MET A 205 -9.90 -12.12 3.94
C MET A 205 -9.27 -13.47 3.56
N LEU A 206 -9.18 -13.80 2.27
CA LEU A 206 -8.65 -15.09 1.81
C LEU A 206 -7.15 -15.23 2.07
N PRO A 207 -6.66 -16.45 2.35
CA PRO A 207 -5.24 -16.79 2.32
C PRO A 207 -4.57 -16.43 0.97
N ASP A 208 -3.25 -16.27 0.99
CA ASP A 208 -2.48 -15.93 -0.23
C ASP A 208 -2.68 -16.99 -1.34
N ASP A 209 -2.77 -18.28 -1.00
CA ASP A 209 -2.93 -19.37 -1.97
C ASP A 209 -4.26 -19.28 -2.72
N ASP A 210 -5.34 -19.03 -1.98
CA ASP A 210 -6.69 -18.89 -2.51
C ASP A 210 -6.81 -17.61 -3.34
N LEU A 211 -6.22 -16.50 -2.86
CA LEU A 211 -6.20 -15.25 -3.58
C LEU A 211 -5.37 -15.33 -4.87
N LEU A 212 -4.26 -16.08 -4.86
CA LEU A 212 -3.45 -16.36 -6.05
C LEU A 212 -4.24 -17.10 -7.13
N ALA A 213 -5.13 -18.02 -6.75
CA ALA A 213 -6.00 -18.73 -7.69
C ALA A 213 -6.99 -17.78 -8.39
N LEU A 214 -7.41 -16.71 -7.72
CA LEU A 214 -8.33 -15.70 -8.25
C LEU A 214 -7.68 -14.62 -9.10
N VAL A 215 -6.34 -14.58 -9.19
CA VAL A 215 -5.61 -13.53 -9.94
C VAL A 215 -6.13 -13.35 -11.38
N PRO A 216 -6.33 -14.41 -12.20
CA PRO A 216 -6.81 -14.23 -13.57
C PRO A 216 -8.17 -13.54 -13.66
N ALA A 217 -9.09 -13.82 -12.72
CA ALA A 217 -10.39 -13.16 -12.65
C ALA A 217 -10.28 -11.73 -12.15
N ILE A 218 -9.46 -11.47 -11.11
CA ILE A 218 -9.27 -10.14 -10.52
C ILE A 218 -8.65 -9.15 -11.52
N VAL A 219 -7.68 -9.60 -12.34
CA VAL A 219 -6.98 -8.75 -13.33
C VAL A 219 -7.95 -8.04 -14.28
N ARG A 220 -9.08 -8.68 -14.61
CA ARG A 220 -10.13 -8.14 -15.49
C ARG A 220 -10.84 -6.90 -14.97
N TRP A 221 -10.68 -6.62 -13.68
CA TRP A 221 -11.38 -5.55 -12.99
C TRP A 221 -10.49 -4.34 -12.71
N VAL A 222 -9.21 -4.40 -13.08
CA VAL A 222 -8.19 -3.39 -12.76
C VAL A 222 -8.49 -2.02 -13.37
N ASP A 223 -9.14 -2.00 -14.53
CA ASP A 223 -9.54 -0.82 -15.31
C ASP A 223 -11.00 -0.41 -15.06
N VAL A 224 -11.71 -1.09 -14.15
CA VAL A 224 -13.14 -0.83 -13.90
C VAL A 224 -13.33 0.10 -12.69
N ASP A 225 -13.60 1.37 -12.96
CA ASP A 225 -13.78 2.43 -11.94
C ASP A 225 -14.75 2.08 -10.81
N ARG A 226 -15.86 1.38 -11.12
CA ARG A 226 -16.93 1.09 -10.14
C ARG A 226 -16.48 0.18 -8.99
N VAL A 227 -15.40 -0.59 -9.20
CA VAL A 227 -14.83 -1.50 -8.20
C VAL A 227 -13.45 -1.07 -7.73
N ALA A 228 -12.92 0.02 -8.28
CA ALA A 228 -11.71 0.65 -7.78
C ALA A 228 -11.88 1.03 -6.29
N PRO A 229 -10.81 0.94 -5.47
CA PRO A 229 -9.44 0.53 -5.80
C PRO A 229 -9.17 -0.98 -5.58
N HIS A 230 -10.22 -1.80 -5.42
CA HIS A 230 -10.07 -3.12 -4.80
C HIS A 230 -9.21 -4.13 -5.57
N PRO A 231 -9.34 -4.30 -6.90
CA PRO A 231 -8.56 -5.27 -7.66
C PRO A 231 -7.05 -5.03 -7.55
N ARG A 232 -6.62 -3.78 -7.74
CA ARG A 232 -5.20 -3.39 -7.64
C ARG A 232 -4.61 -3.71 -6.27
N ARG A 233 -5.29 -3.32 -5.20
CA ARG A 233 -4.86 -3.59 -3.82
C ARG A 233 -4.75 -5.08 -3.50
N LEU A 234 -5.69 -5.89 -3.99
CA LEU A 234 -5.66 -7.35 -3.84
C LEU A 234 -4.47 -7.98 -4.56
N LEU A 235 -4.09 -7.45 -5.72
CA LEU A 235 -2.91 -7.92 -6.43
C LEU A 235 -1.63 -7.47 -5.72
N CYS A 236 -1.54 -6.21 -5.28
CA CYS A 236 -0.33 -5.67 -4.63
C CYS A 236 -0.04 -6.32 -3.26
N MET A 237 -1.05 -6.80 -2.53
CA MET A 237 -0.84 -7.47 -1.24
C MET A 237 -0.19 -8.86 -1.34
N LEU A 238 -0.15 -9.47 -2.53
CA LEU A 238 0.41 -10.80 -2.75
C LEU A 238 1.95 -10.79 -2.82
N PRO A 239 2.63 -11.88 -2.43
CA PRO A 239 4.08 -11.99 -2.60
C PRO A 239 4.47 -11.91 -4.08
N ILE A 240 5.36 -10.98 -4.44
CA ILE A 240 5.72 -10.74 -5.84
C ILE A 240 6.24 -12.01 -6.55
N SER A 241 7.02 -12.83 -5.83
CA SER A 241 7.64 -14.05 -6.35
C SER A 241 6.61 -15.11 -6.73
N ARG A 242 5.42 -15.07 -6.12
CA ARG A 242 4.31 -15.98 -6.37
C ARG A 242 3.26 -15.36 -7.30
N LEU A 243 3.09 -14.04 -7.23
CA LEU A 243 2.18 -13.29 -8.08
C LEU A 243 2.68 -13.25 -9.52
N ARG A 244 3.95 -12.92 -9.75
CA ARG A 244 4.52 -12.71 -11.10
C ARG A 244 4.24 -13.88 -12.06
N PRO A 245 4.42 -15.16 -11.70
CA PRO A 245 4.14 -16.29 -12.59
C PRO A 245 2.68 -16.43 -13.03
N VAL A 246 1.73 -15.83 -12.30
CA VAL A 246 0.29 -15.92 -12.59
C VAL A 246 -0.22 -14.64 -13.22
N LEU A 247 0.17 -13.49 -12.66
CA LEU A 247 -0.26 -12.16 -13.10
C LEU A 247 0.23 -11.84 -14.50
N VAL A 248 1.52 -12.04 -14.78
CA VAL A 248 2.12 -11.64 -16.06
C VAL A 248 1.46 -12.39 -17.22
N PRO A 249 1.32 -13.73 -17.19
CA PRO A 249 0.57 -14.43 -18.23
C PRO A 249 -0.88 -13.95 -18.39
N ALA A 250 -1.58 -13.66 -17.28
CA ALA A 250 -2.95 -13.18 -17.32
C ALA A 250 -3.04 -11.82 -18.04
N VAL A 251 -2.24 -10.83 -17.62
CA VAL A 251 -2.18 -9.50 -18.26
C VAL A 251 -1.89 -9.61 -19.75
N PHE A 252 -0.88 -10.39 -20.15
CA PHE A 252 -0.56 -10.55 -21.56
C PHE A 252 -1.57 -11.41 -22.34
N SER A 253 -2.38 -12.24 -21.70
CA SER A 253 -3.53 -12.89 -22.35
C SER A 253 -4.55 -11.82 -22.72
N TRP A 254 -4.90 -10.97 -21.75
CA TRP A 254 -5.85 -9.87 -21.93
C TRP A 254 -5.43 -8.88 -23.00
N LEU A 255 -4.15 -8.47 -23.02
CA LEU A 255 -3.63 -7.57 -24.05
C LEU A 255 -3.63 -8.18 -25.47
N ARG A 256 -3.68 -9.50 -25.61
CA ARG A 256 -3.75 -10.18 -26.93
C ARG A 256 -5.16 -10.49 -27.38
N GLU A 257 -6.09 -10.61 -26.43
CA GLU A 257 -7.49 -10.87 -26.74
C GLU A 257 -8.08 -9.60 -27.35
N ASP A 258 -8.36 -9.68 -28.66
CA ASP A 258 -8.98 -8.65 -29.53
C ASP A 258 -10.47 -8.42 -29.17
N LEU A 259 -10.76 -8.47 -27.87
CA LEU A 259 -12.01 -8.01 -27.29
C LEU A 259 -12.00 -6.48 -27.36
N GLU A 260 -13.18 -5.85 -27.40
CA GLU A 260 -13.38 -4.40 -27.48
C GLU A 260 -12.82 -3.67 -26.23
N PHE A 261 -11.50 -3.75 -26.02
CA PHE A 261 -10.76 -3.11 -24.96
C PHE A 261 -10.32 -1.74 -25.43
N ASP A 262 -10.56 -0.74 -24.60
CA ASP A 262 -10.14 0.63 -24.85
C ASP A 262 -8.61 0.73 -24.79
N ASP A 263 -8.03 1.70 -25.49
CA ASP A 263 -6.59 1.98 -25.44
C ASP A 263 -6.10 2.23 -24.00
N LEU A 264 -6.96 2.75 -23.12
CA LEU A 264 -6.77 2.91 -21.68
C LEU A 264 -6.44 1.62 -20.92
N SER A 265 -6.76 0.45 -21.48
CA SER A 265 -6.44 -0.85 -20.86
C SER A 265 -4.92 -1.09 -20.83
N TRP A 266 -4.21 -0.67 -21.89
CA TRP A 266 -2.76 -0.78 -21.97
C TRP A 266 -2.07 0.04 -20.88
N TRP A 267 -2.55 1.27 -20.67
CA TRP A 267 -2.12 2.12 -19.56
C TRP A 267 -2.39 1.46 -18.21
N SER A 268 -3.62 0.98 -18.01
CA SER A 268 -4.05 0.42 -16.72
C SER A 268 -3.21 -0.80 -16.32
N TYR A 269 -2.87 -1.66 -17.28
CA TYR A 269 -1.99 -2.79 -17.01
C TYR A 269 -0.52 -2.37 -16.80
N ALA A 270 -0.02 -1.40 -17.56
CA ALA A 270 1.32 -0.86 -17.32
C ALA A 270 1.45 -0.24 -15.92
N ASP A 271 0.50 0.61 -15.53
CA ASP A 271 0.46 1.26 -14.23
C ASP A 271 0.27 0.24 -13.08
N LEU A 272 -0.51 -0.83 -13.27
CA LEU A 272 -0.58 -1.94 -12.31
C LEU A 272 0.76 -2.64 -12.12
N LEU A 273 1.45 -2.97 -13.23
CA LEU A 273 2.74 -3.66 -13.15
C LEU A 273 3.82 -2.75 -12.54
N ASP A 274 3.76 -1.44 -12.79
CA ASP A 274 4.60 -0.44 -12.13
C ASP A 274 4.29 -0.32 -10.63
N ASP A 275 3.01 -0.31 -10.24
CA ASP A 275 2.59 -0.33 -8.83
C ASP A 275 3.17 -1.53 -8.07
N ILE A 276 3.33 -2.68 -8.74
CA ILE A 276 3.91 -3.91 -8.16
C ILE A 276 5.44 -3.91 -8.22
N GLY A 277 6.06 -3.08 -9.07
CA GLY A 277 7.51 -3.04 -9.30
C GLY A 277 8.02 -3.99 -10.38
N LEU A 278 7.17 -4.40 -11.32
CA LEU A 278 7.50 -5.27 -12.45
C LEU A 278 7.95 -4.47 -13.69
N ASN A 279 8.94 -3.61 -13.53
CA ASN A 279 9.36 -2.61 -14.54
C ASN A 279 9.80 -3.23 -15.88
N ASP A 280 10.39 -4.43 -15.86
CA ASP A 280 10.74 -5.14 -17.09
C ASP A 280 9.50 -5.53 -17.90
N GLU A 281 8.40 -5.86 -17.23
CA GLU A 281 7.15 -6.21 -17.89
C GLU A 281 6.39 -4.95 -18.35
N VAL A 282 6.53 -3.82 -17.63
CA VAL A 282 6.06 -2.51 -18.11
C VAL A 282 6.75 -2.13 -19.43
N ARG A 283 8.08 -2.29 -19.50
CA ARG A 283 8.86 -2.08 -20.73
C ARG A 283 8.36 -2.99 -21.86
N ARG A 284 8.08 -4.25 -21.54
CA ARG A 284 7.53 -5.19 -22.51
C ARG A 284 6.15 -4.77 -23.02
N ILE A 285 5.25 -4.27 -22.17
CA ILE A 285 3.95 -3.72 -22.59
C ILE A 285 4.18 -2.55 -23.55
N ALA A 286 5.08 -1.62 -23.22
CA ALA A 286 5.40 -0.47 -24.06
C ALA A 286 5.91 -0.90 -25.45
N ASP A 287 6.84 -1.84 -25.51
CA ASP A 287 7.40 -2.35 -26.77
C ASP A 287 6.32 -3.00 -27.66
N LEU A 288 5.39 -3.77 -27.06
CA LEU A 288 4.25 -4.34 -27.78
C LEU A 288 3.31 -3.22 -28.28
N ALA A 289 2.98 -2.24 -27.43
CA ALA A 289 2.08 -1.15 -27.77
C ALA A 289 2.62 -0.31 -28.93
N LEU A 290 3.92 0.00 -28.93
CA LEU A 290 4.59 0.80 -29.97
C LEU A 290 4.57 0.15 -31.36
N THR A 291 4.49 -1.18 -31.42
CA THR A 291 4.45 -1.95 -32.68
C THR A 291 3.02 -2.36 -33.07
N HIS A 292 2.02 -2.00 -32.28
CA HIS A 292 0.62 -2.35 -32.50
C HIS A 292 0.06 -1.71 -33.78
N GLU A 293 -0.93 -2.34 -34.42
CA GLU A 293 -1.54 -1.84 -35.67
C GLU A 293 -2.42 -0.60 -35.42
N ASP A 294 -3.07 -0.54 -34.26
CA ASP A 294 -3.86 0.63 -33.82
C ASP A 294 -2.96 1.84 -33.47
N ARG A 295 -3.32 3.01 -33.99
CA ARG A 295 -2.62 4.27 -33.72
C ARG A 295 -2.78 4.74 -32.27
N LEU A 296 -3.93 4.53 -31.65
CA LEU A 296 -4.20 4.94 -30.28
C LEU A 296 -3.35 4.11 -29.31
N VAL A 297 -3.31 2.78 -29.51
CA VAL A 297 -2.41 1.89 -28.75
C VAL A 297 -0.95 2.28 -28.94
N ARG A 298 -0.50 2.64 -30.15
CA ARG A 298 0.87 3.16 -30.35
C ARG A 298 1.13 4.50 -29.65
N ALA A 299 0.13 5.36 -29.55
CA ALA A 299 0.25 6.61 -28.79
C ALA A 299 0.38 6.29 -27.29
N MET A 300 -0.44 5.38 -26.79
CA MET A 300 -0.37 4.88 -25.42
C MET A 300 1.01 4.27 -25.10
N GLY A 301 1.58 3.50 -26.03
CA GLY A 301 2.94 2.98 -25.89
C GLY A 301 4.01 4.05 -25.70
N LYS A 302 3.83 5.26 -26.27
CA LYS A 302 4.74 6.38 -26.04
C LYS A 302 4.54 7.00 -24.67
N GLU A 303 3.30 7.20 -24.26
CA GLU A 303 2.97 7.73 -22.92
C GLU A 303 3.50 6.80 -21.82
N ILE A 304 3.38 5.48 -21.98
CA ILE A 304 3.94 4.50 -21.04
C ILE A 304 5.48 4.65 -20.93
N VAL A 305 6.17 4.87 -22.05
CA VAL A 305 7.63 5.11 -22.01
C VAL A 305 7.95 6.42 -21.31
N GLU A 306 7.18 7.48 -21.59
CA GLU A 306 7.40 8.81 -21.02
C GLU A 306 7.17 8.85 -19.51
N ASP A 307 6.13 8.17 -19.02
CA ASP A 307 5.70 8.31 -17.63
C ASP A 307 6.25 7.25 -16.68
N PHE A 308 6.58 6.03 -17.17
CA PHE A 308 7.04 4.93 -16.30
C PHE A 308 8.50 4.53 -16.51
N LEU A 309 9.11 4.83 -17.66
CA LEU A 309 10.41 4.28 -18.05
C LEU A 309 11.51 5.33 -18.21
N GLN A 310 11.24 6.59 -17.87
CA GLN A 310 12.27 7.62 -17.81
C GLN A 310 13.04 7.52 -16.49
N ASP A 311 14.35 7.26 -16.60
CA ASP A 311 15.31 7.24 -15.49
C ASP A 311 15.66 8.65 -14.99
#